data_AF-A0A091K4H9-F1
#
_entry.id   AF-A0A091K4H9-F1
#
_cell.length_a   1.000
_cell.length_b   1.000
_cell.length_c   1.000
_cell.angle_alpha   90.00
_cell.angle_beta   90.00
_cell.angle_gamma   90.00
#
_symmetry.space_group_name_H-M   'P 1'
#
loop_
_entity.id
_entity.type
_entity.pdbx_description
1 polymer ?
#
loop_
_entity_poly.entity_id
_entity_poly.type
_entity_poly.pdbx_seq_one_letter_code
_entity_poly.pdbx_strand_id
1 'polypeptide(L)'
;DVEDEETTGEVSKNLDLSTVCMLQVVSKAIDISLAKELKILLFGSGLCCFSEEWKIQSFTFNNIPQLKYGIVQKKGGPCGVLAAVQACVLQQLIFADNNRNKDICSLQPSEVHRTKCLTMAIADILWRAGGNEKAVVALPSGRQQFTPIGKYKADGILETLILHTATRYEDLIVFLQQNIHQFETGPCGCILLTVSVILSRSINL
;
A
#
# COMPACT_ATOMS: atom_id res chain seq x y z
N ASP A 1 22.65 18.75 56.36
CA ASP A 1 23.68 18.44 55.34
C ASP A 1 23.22 17.13 54.69
N VAL A 2 22.33 17.07 53.70
CA VAL A 2 22.18 17.74 52.38
C VAL A 2 23.46 17.65 51.53
N GLU A 3 23.25 17.27 50.27
CA GLU A 3 24.15 17.07 49.10
C GLU A 3 24.54 15.59 48.86
N ASP A 4 24.39 14.97 47.67
CA ASP A 4 23.69 15.32 46.42
C ASP A 4 23.57 14.04 45.56
N GLU A 5 22.59 14.03 44.65
CA GLU A 5 22.39 13.04 43.59
C GLU A 5 23.55 13.01 42.58
N GLU A 6 23.89 11.83 42.03
CA GLU A 6 24.23 11.76 40.61
C GLU A 6 23.98 10.38 40.00
N THR A 7 23.04 10.39 39.05
CA THR A 7 22.63 9.31 38.17
C THR A 7 23.66 9.08 37.06
N THR A 8 24.11 7.84 36.89
CA THR A 8 24.77 7.37 35.66
C THR A 8 24.12 6.04 35.31
N GLY A 9 23.22 5.96 34.33
CA GLY A 9 23.45 6.28 32.94
C GLY A 9 23.44 4.97 32.18
N GLU A 10 22.23 4.44 31.91
CA GLU A 10 22.03 3.24 31.10
C GLU A 10 22.75 3.39 29.76
N VAL A 11 23.73 2.52 29.52
CA VAL A 11 24.35 2.36 28.21
C VAL A 11 23.31 1.70 27.30
N SER A 12 22.45 2.55 26.74
CA SER A 12 21.65 2.25 25.57
C SER A 12 22.59 1.77 24.47
N LYS A 13 22.61 0.46 24.24
CA LYS A 13 23.17 -0.11 23.02
C LYS A 13 22.30 0.39 21.88
N ASN A 14 22.70 1.53 21.31
CA ASN A 14 22.21 2.01 20.03
C ASN A 14 22.40 0.88 19.02
N LEU A 15 21.31 0.18 18.71
CA LEU A 15 21.27 -0.77 17.62
C LEU A 15 21.32 0.08 16.35
N ASP A 16 22.52 0.19 15.82
CA ASP A 16 22.86 0.95 14.63
C ASP A 16 21.87 0.59 13.50
N LEU A 17 21.10 1.58 13.09
CA LEU A 17 20.08 1.54 12.03
C LEU A 17 20.76 1.48 10.64
N SER A 18 21.84 0.71 10.54
CA SER A 18 22.73 0.63 9.37
C SER A 18 22.77 -0.78 8.76
N THR A 19 22.04 -1.74 9.34
CA THR A 19 21.70 -2.97 8.60
C THR A 19 20.59 -2.62 7.61
N VAL A 20 20.96 -1.86 6.58
CA VAL A 20 20.15 -1.71 5.37
C VAL A 20 20.03 -3.11 4.79
N CYS A 21 18.94 -3.79 5.11
CA CYS A 21 18.53 -4.98 4.40
C CYS A 21 18.49 -4.57 2.93
N MET A 22 19.42 -5.07 2.11
CA MET A 22 19.42 -4.82 0.68
C MET A 22 18.15 -5.45 0.11
N LEU A 23 17.07 -4.67 0.10
CA LEU A 23 15.78 -5.06 -0.44
C LEU A 23 15.99 -5.53 -1.87
N GLN A 24 15.65 -6.78 -2.17
CA GLN A 24 15.75 -7.32 -3.53
C GLN A 24 14.53 -6.90 -4.37
N VAL A 25 14.31 -5.58 -4.44
CA VAL A 25 13.19 -4.97 -5.15
C VAL A 25 13.70 -4.31 -6.43
N VAL A 26 13.31 -4.86 -7.58
CA VAL A 26 13.70 -4.33 -8.89
C VAL A 26 12.70 -3.26 -9.31
N SER A 27 13.19 -2.08 -9.70
CA SER A 27 12.35 -0.94 -10.06
C SER A 27 12.45 -0.61 -11.55
N LYS A 28 11.31 -0.42 -12.22
CA LYS A 28 11.23 -0.04 -13.63
C LYS A 28 10.15 1.02 -13.84
N ALA A 29 10.44 2.04 -14.65
CA ALA A 29 9.44 3.02 -15.06
C ALA A 29 8.40 2.36 -15.99
N ILE A 30 7.12 2.68 -15.80
CA ILE A 30 6.08 2.24 -16.73
C ILE A 30 6.29 2.86 -18.12
N ASP A 31 6.02 2.09 -19.16
CA ASP A 31 6.03 2.58 -20.53
C ASP A 31 4.60 2.79 -21.09
N ILE A 32 4.52 3.48 -22.23
CA ILE A 32 3.23 3.78 -22.88
C ILE A 32 2.47 2.53 -23.36
N SER A 33 3.17 1.44 -23.70
CA SER A 33 2.53 0.20 -24.15
C SER A 33 1.78 -0.43 -23.00
N LEU A 34 2.46 -0.60 -21.87
CA LEU A 34 1.89 -1.14 -20.65
C LEU A 34 0.75 -0.25 -20.11
N ALA A 35 0.92 1.07 -20.13
CA ALA A 35 -0.14 2.00 -19.73
C ALA A 35 -1.39 1.89 -20.62
N LYS A 36 -1.23 1.69 -21.94
CA LYS A 36 -2.35 1.45 -22.87
C LYS A 36 -3.06 0.14 -22.56
N GLU A 37 -2.31 -0.94 -22.35
CA GLU A 37 -2.87 -2.25 -22.00
C GLU A 37 -3.66 -2.19 -20.69
N LEU A 38 -3.12 -1.52 -19.67
CA LEU A 38 -3.84 -1.29 -18.41
C LEU A 38 -5.17 -0.56 -18.62
N LYS A 39 -5.19 0.50 -19.45
CA LYS A 39 -6.44 1.23 -19.75
C LYS A 39 -7.44 0.40 -20.53
N ILE A 40 -6.98 -0.40 -21.49
CA ILE A 40 -7.84 -1.32 -22.24
C ILE A 40 -8.43 -2.36 -21.30
N LEU A 41 -7.64 -2.92 -20.39
CA LEU A 41 -8.12 -3.90 -19.42
C LEU A 41 -9.13 -3.30 -18.44
N LEU A 42 -8.84 -2.11 -17.91
CA LEU A 42 -9.67 -1.44 -16.90
C LEU A 42 -10.95 -0.83 -17.46
N PHE A 43 -10.89 -0.29 -18.68
CA PHE A 43 -11.94 0.57 -19.23
C PHE A 43 -12.43 0.16 -20.62
N GLY A 44 -11.82 -0.84 -21.25
CA GLY A 44 -12.08 -1.21 -22.65
C GLY A 44 -11.49 -0.23 -23.68
N SER A 45 -10.81 0.83 -23.25
CA SER A 45 -10.28 1.86 -24.16
C SER A 45 -9.12 2.65 -23.54
N GLY A 46 -8.08 2.91 -24.35
CA GLY A 46 -6.96 3.79 -23.99
C GLY A 46 -7.33 5.28 -23.85
N LEU A 47 -8.56 5.66 -24.21
CA LEU A 47 -9.07 7.04 -24.11
C LEU A 47 -9.88 7.29 -22.82
N CYS A 48 -10.11 6.25 -22.02
CA CYS A 48 -10.81 6.34 -20.74
C CYS A 48 -9.82 6.55 -19.59
N CYS A 49 -10.32 7.12 -18.49
CA CYS A 49 -9.54 7.42 -17.29
C CYS A 49 -10.35 7.09 -16.04
N PHE A 50 -9.68 6.94 -14.90
CA PHE A 50 -10.34 6.85 -13.60
C PHE A 50 -11.20 8.10 -13.34
N SER A 51 -12.37 7.89 -12.73
CA SER A 51 -13.25 8.98 -12.30
C SER A 51 -12.68 9.70 -11.08
N GLU A 52 -13.18 10.91 -10.80
CA GLU A 52 -12.69 11.72 -9.67
C GLU A 52 -12.87 11.01 -8.32
N GLU A 53 -13.92 10.21 -8.16
CA GLU A 53 -14.16 9.41 -6.96
C GLU A 53 -13.02 8.42 -6.67
N TRP A 54 -12.42 7.84 -7.71
CA TRP A 54 -11.26 6.97 -7.57
C TRP A 54 -9.99 7.75 -7.25
N LYS A 55 -9.80 8.94 -7.86
CA LYS A 55 -8.60 9.76 -7.65
C LYS A 55 -8.49 10.29 -6.23
N ILE A 56 -9.62 10.62 -5.61
CA ILE A 56 -9.65 11.12 -4.23
C ILE A 56 -9.62 10.00 -3.18
N GLN A 57 -9.71 8.72 -3.57
CA GLN A 57 -9.87 7.61 -2.63
C GLN A 57 -8.56 6.87 -2.34
N SER A 58 -8.33 6.65 -1.04
CA SER A 58 -7.22 5.89 -0.46
C SER A 58 -7.72 5.06 0.72
N PHE A 59 -6.86 4.38 1.45
CA PHE A 59 -7.27 3.50 2.56
C PHE A 59 -7.24 4.22 3.93
N THR A 60 -7.63 5.49 3.95
CA THR A 60 -7.63 6.29 5.19
C THR A 60 -8.65 5.74 6.18
N PHE A 61 -8.19 5.48 7.40
CA PHE A 61 -9.05 4.98 8.47
C PHE A 61 -9.90 6.07 9.12
N ASN A 62 -11.03 5.66 9.68
CA ASN A 62 -11.88 6.55 10.47
C ASN A 62 -11.23 6.89 11.81
N ASN A 63 -11.45 8.10 12.32
CA ASN A 63 -10.96 8.52 13.64
C ASN A 63 -12.04 8.50 14.74
N ILE A 64 -13.30 8.23 14.39
CA ILE A 64 -14.38 8.01 15.35
C ILE A 64 -14.03 6.76 16.18
N PRO A 65 -13.96 6.82 17.53
CA PRO A 65 -13.49 5.74 18.38
C PRO A 65 -14.04 4.36 18.03
N GLN A 66 -15.37 4.22 17.95
CA GLN A 66 -16.04 2.95 17.67
C GLN A 66 -15.86 2.43 16.24
N LEU A 67 -15.29 3.23 15.33
CA LEU A 67 -15.13 2.92 13.91
C LEU A 67 -13.66 2.95 13.47
N LYS A 68 -12.70 3.03 14.40
CA LYS A 68 -11.26 3.19 14.08
C LYS A 68 -10.65 2.09 13.19
N TYR A 69 -11.29 0.93 13.16
CA TYR A 69 -10.92 -0.20 12.29
C TYR A 69 -11.41 -0.07 10.85
N GLY A 70 -12.35 0.84 10.58
CA GLY A 70 -13.01 0.99 9.29
C GLY A 70 -12.30 2.00 8.39
N ILE A 71 -12.12 1.63 7.13
CA ILE A 71 -11.67 2.53 6.07
C ILE A 71 -12.82 3.43 5.63
N VAL A 72 -12.55 4.73 5.46
CA VAL A 72 -13.55 5.72 5.05
C VAL A 72 -13.73 5.69 3.53
N GLN A 73 -14.95 5.43 3.07
CA GLN A 73 -15.34 5.68 1.68
C GLN A 73 -15.77 7.13 1.52
N LYS A 74 -15.11 7.89 0.64
CA LYS A 74 -15.44 9.30 0.38
C LYS A 74 -16.64 9.45 -0.56
N LYS A 75 -16.66 8.67 -1.64
CA LYS A 75 -17.73 8.66 -2.66
C LYS A 75 -17.92 7.25 -3.24
N GLY A 76 -19.03 7.03 -3.94
CA GLY A 76 -19.27 5.78 -4.69
C GLY A 76 -18.29 5.59 -5.85
N GLY A 77 -18.01 4.33 -6.24
CA GLY A 77 -17.07 4.00 -7.32
C GLY A 77 -16.04 2.96 -6.89
N PRO A 78 -15.06 3.30 -6.03
CA PRO A 78 -14.00 2.38 -5.59
C PRO A 78 -14.44 1.42 -4.46
N CYS A 79 -15.72 1.38 -4.10
CA CYS A 79 -16.23 0.63 -2.94
C CYS A 79 -15.91 -0.87 -2.96
N GLY A 80 -15.87 -1.49 -4.15
CA GLY A 80 -15.49 -2.91 -4.27
C GLY A 80 -14.05 -3.17 -3.82
N VAL A 81 -13.12 -2.29 -4.18
CA VAL A 81 -11.71 -2.38 -3.75
C VAL A 81 -11.60 -2.13 -2.24
N LEU A 82 -12.32 -1.12 -1.73
CA LEU A 82 -12.36 -0.81 -0.31
C LEU A 82 -12.86 -2.00 0.52
N ALA A 83 -13.96 -2.63 0.11
CA ALA A 83 -14.53 -3.78 0.81
C ALA A 83 -13.57 -4.97 0.84
N ALA A 84 -12.89 -5.26 -0.28
CA ALA A 84 -11.92 -6.35 -0.36
C ALA A 84 -10.71 -6.12 0.57
N VAL A 85 -10.19 -4.88 0.61
CA VAL A 85 -9.09 -4.52 1.52
C VAL A 85 -9.54 -4.53 2.97
N GLN A 86 -10.72 -3.97 3.26
CA GLN A 86 -11.28 -3.95 4.61
C GLN A 86 -11.42 -5.37 5.18
N ALA A 87 -11.85 -6.34 4.36
CA ALA A 87 -11.95 -7.74 4.78
C ALA A 87 -10.58 -8.32 5.18
N CYS A 88 -9.52 -8.03 4.40
CA CYS A 88 -8.16 -8.46 4.70
C CYS A 88 -7.60 -7.75 5.96
N VAL A 89 -7.89 -6.47 6.14
CA VAL A 89 -7.51 -5.72 7.36
C VAL A 89 -8.19 -6.30 8.60
N LEU A 90 -9.49 -6.61 8.52
CA LEU A 90 -10.21 -7.26 9.62
C LEU A 90 -9.63 -8.64 9.93
N GLN A 91 -9.24 -9.41 8.91
CA GLN A 91 -8.57 -10.68 9.12
C GLN A 91 -7.28 -10.50 9.93
N GLN A 92 -6.46 -9.51 9.59
CA GLN A 92 -5.23 -9.19 10.33
C GLN A 92 -5.53 -8.74 11.76
N LEU A 93 -6.50 -7.85 11.97
CA LEU A 93 -6.89 -7.36 13.29
C LEU A 93 -7.42 -8.46 14.22
N ILE A 94 -8.16 -9.43 13.67
CA ILE A 94 -8.84 -10.45 14.46
C ILE A 94 -7.95 -11.68 14.69
N PHE A 95 -7.12 -12.07 13.71
CA PHE A 95 -6.47 -13.39 13.70
C PHE A 95 -4.94 -13.37 13.70
N ALA A 96 -4.27 -12.22 13.52
CA ALA A 96 -2.80 -12.21 13.41
C ALA A 96 -2.08 -12.43 14.77
N ASP A 97 -2.69 -12.00 15.88
CA ASP A 97 -2.11 -12.16 17.22
C ASP A 97 -2.72 -13.38 17.94
N ASN A 98 -2.13 -14.57 17.75
CA ASN A 98 -2.51 -15.81 18.45
C ASN A 98 -2.39 -15.74 19.99
N ASN A 99 -1.70 -14.72 20.51
CA ASN A 99 -1.39 -14.54 21.94
C ASN A 99 -2.18 -13.43 22.63
N ARG A 100 -3.03 -12.67 21.92
CA ARG A 100 -3.95 -11.74 22.59
C ARG A 100 -5.11 -12.55 23.14
N ASN A 101 -5.35 -12.41 24.45
CA ASN A 101 -6.63 -12.78 25.05
C ASN A 101 -7.74 -12.28 24.12
N LYS A 102 -8.76 -13.12 23.89
CA LYS A 102 -9.90 -12.90 22.99
C LYS A 102 -10.80 -11.73 23.45
N ASP A 103 -10.20 -10.61 23.77
CA ASP A 103 -10.87 -9.42 24.22
C ASP A 103 -11.54 -8.73 23.03
N ILE A 104 -12.76 -8.29 23.30
CA ILE A 104 -13.65 -7.55 22.41
C ILE A 104 -12.99 -6.24 21.89
N CYS A 105 -11.86 -5.84 22.48
CA CYS A 105 -11.04 -4.70 22.09
C CYS A 105 -10.24 -4.87 20.77
N SER A 106 -10.29 -6.01 20.09
CA SER A 106 -9.59 -6.22 18.79
C SER A 106 -10.01 -5.23 17.69
N LEU A 107 -11.22 -4.68 17.77
CA LEU A 107 -11.75 -3.65 16.86
C LEU A 107 -11.61 -2.22 17.41
N GLN A 108 -10.70 -1.99 18.35
CA GLN A 108 -10.28 -0.65 18.80
C GLN A 108 -8.78 -0.46 18.57
N PRO A 109 -8.27 -0.60 17.33
CA PRO A 109 -6.84 -0.54 17.07
C PRO A 109 -6.29 0.87 17.31
N SER A 110 -5.04 0.94 17.77
CA SER A 110 -4.24 2.17 17.68
C SER A 110 -3.92 2.49 16.21
N GLU A 111 -3.52 3.73 15.93
CA GLU A 111 -3.14 4.16 14.59
C GLU A 111 -1.98 3.32 14.02
N VAL A 112 -0.94 3.10 14.83
CA VAL A 112 0.20 2.24 14.46
C VAL A 112 -0.26 0.81 14.15
N HIS A 113 -1.20 0.28 14.92
CA HIS A 113 -1.68 -1.09 14.73
C HIS A 113 -2.52 -1.25 13.45
N ARG A 114 -3.43 -0.31 13.15
CA ARG A 114 -4.24 -0.36 11.92
C ARG A 114 -3.40 -0.14 10.66
N THR A 115 -2.39 0.75 10.70
CA THR A 115 -1.45 0.94 9.59
C THR A 115 -0.61 -0.32 9.36
N LYS A 116 -0.17 -1.00 10.43
CA LYS A 116 0.50 -2.31 10.31
C LYS A 116 -0.43 -3.35 9.68
N CYS A 117 -1.69 -3.44 10.12
CA CYS A 117 -2.65 -4.39 9.56
C CYS A 117 -2.97 -4.11 8.09
N LEU A 118 -3.08 -2.83 7.70
CA LEU A 118 -3.21 -2.43 6.30
C LEU A 118 -2.00 -2.85 5.46
N THR A 119 -0.80 -2.65 5.99
CA THR A 119 0.44 -3.06 5.33
C THR A 119 0.45 -4.56 5.06
N MET A 120 0.14 -5.37 6.08
CA MET A 120 0.06 -6.83 5.95
C MET A 120 -1.05 -7.26 4.99
N ALA A 121 -2.23 -6.63 5.07
CA ALA A 121 -3.35 -6.91 4.19
C ALA A 121 -3.01 -6.63 2.72
N ILE A 122 -2.35 -5.50 2.42
CA ILE A 122 -1.89 -5.18 1.06
C ILE A 122 -0.83 -6.18 0.61
N ALA A 123 0.14 -6.52 1.46
CA ALA A 123 1.15 -7.53 1.15
C ALA A 123 0.52 -8.87 0.77
N ASP A 124 -0.44 -9.36 1.58
CA ASP A 124 -1.15 -10.61 1.32
C ASP A 124 -1.96 -10.58 0.04
N ILE A 125 -2.62 -9.46 -0.26
CA ILE A 125 -3.38 -9.29 -1.50
C ILE A 125 -2.45 -9.37 -2.71
N LEU A 126 -1.34 -8.62 -2.70
CA LEU A 126 -0.40 -8.57 -3.80
C LEU A 126 0.35 -9.89 -4.00
N TRP A 127 0.77 -10.52 -2.90
CA TRP A 127 1.46 -11.81 -2.94
C TRP A 127 0.58 -12.91 -3.51
N ARG A 128 -0.68 -12.99 -3.05
CA ARG A 128 -1.68 -13.92 -3.64
C ARG A 128 -1.99 -13.58 -5.10
N ALA A 129 -2.03 -12.29 -5.44
CA ALA A 129 -2.21 -11.87 -6.83
C ALA A 129 -1.06 -12.38 -7.71
N GLY A 130 0.20 -12.32 -7.27
CA GLY A 130 1.33 -12.86 -8.01
C GLY A 130 1.65 -14.34 -7.76
N GLY A 131 0.67 -15.14 -7.37
CA GLY A 131 0.82 -16.60 -7.26
C GLY A 131 1.67 -17.08 -6.09
N ASN A 132 1.90 -16.23 -5.09
CA ASN A 132 2.82 -16.46 -3.97
C ASN A 132 4.30 -16.58 -4.37
N GLU A 133 4.68 -16.02 -5.52
CA GLU A 133 6.06 -16.04 -6.03
C GLU A 133 6.63 -14.63 -6.22
N LYS A 134 5.76 -13.66 -6.54
CA LYS A 134 6.16 -12.27 -6.77
C LYS A 134 5.02 -11.31 -6.42
N ALA A 135 5.37 -10.03 -6.32
CA ALA A 135 4.43 -8.93 -6.25
C ALA A 135 5.00 -7.71 -6.96
N VAL A 136 4.13 -6.94 -7.59
CA VAL A 136 4.46 -5.63 -8.18
C VAL A 136 3.74 -4.55 -7.37
N VAL A 137 4.48 -3.56 -6.91
CA VAL A 137 3.96 -2.37 -6.23
C VAL A 137 4.15 -1.17 -7.16
N ALA A 138 3.05 -0.55 -7.59
CA ALA A 138 3.06 0.64 -8.42
C ALA A 138 2.98 1.89 -7.54
N LEU A 139 4.00 2.76 -7.60
CA LEU A 139 4.08 3.99 -6.82
C LEU A 139 4.28 5.21 -7.72
N PRO A 140 3.68 6.37 -7.41
CA PRO A 140 3.88 7.59 -8.19
C PRO A 140 5.28 8.16 -7.91
N SER A 141 5.99 8.56 -8.96
CA SER A 141 7.28 9.27 -8.85
C SER A 141 7.14 10.80 -8.78
N GLY A 142 5.94 11.32 -9.04
CA GLY A 142 5.70 12.76 -9.24
C GLY A 142 6.26 13.31 -10.55
N ARG A 143 6.85 12.46 -11.42
CA ARG A 143 7.38 12.84 -12.73
C ARG A 143 6.77 11.98 -13.82
N GLN A 144 6.56 12.56 -14.99
CA GLN A 144 6.07 11.84 -16.15
C GLN A 144 7.18 10.91 -16.70
N GLN A 145 6.87 9.62 -16.83
CA GLN A 145 7.78 8.55 -17.26
C GLN A 145 7.81 8.35 -18.78
N PHE A 146 6.75 8.77 -19.49
CA PHE A 146 6.64 8.71 -20.94
C PHE A 146 5.78 9.86 -21.48
N THR A 147 5.87 10.18 -22.77
CA THR A 147 5.00 11.19 -23.39
C THR A 147 3.71 10.56 -23.93
N PRO A 148 2.52 11.00 -23.50
CA PRO A 148 1.24 10.57 -24.05
C PRO A 148 1.15 10.79 -25.57
N ILE A 149 1.10 9.72 -26.36
CA ILE A 149 0.97 9.78 -27.83
C ILE A 149 -0.02 8.77 -28.39
N GLY A 150 -0.67 9.15 -29.49
CA GLY A 150 -1.64 8.32 -30.21
C GLY A 150 -2.98 8.20 -29.48
N LYS A 151 -3.60 7.01 -29.54
CA LYS A 151 -4.89 6.72 -28.87
C LYS A 151 -4.72 6.50 -27.36
N TYR A 152 -4.26 7.53 -26.67
CA TYR A 152 -4.05 7.53 -25.22
C TYR A 152 -4.44 8.87 -24.61
N LYS A 153 -5.39 8.87 -23.67
CA LYS A 153 -5.75 10.08 -22.91
C LYS A 153 -5.01 10.07 -21.58
N ALA A 154 -4.28 11.12 -21.25
CA ALA A 154 -3.55 11.17 -19.97
C ALA A 154 -4.51 11.31 -18.77
N ASP A 155 -4.20 10.65 -17.66
CA ASP A 155 -4.92 10.82 -16.38
C ASP A 155 -4.08 11.46 -15.28
N GLY A 156 -2.77 11.64 -15.51
CA GLY A 156 -1.83 12.22 -14.55
C GLY A 156 -1.40 11.25 -13.47
N ILE A 157 -1.79 9.97 -13.58
CA ILE A 157 -1.53 8.93 -12.58
C ILE A 157 -0.65 7.88 -13.22
N LEU A 158 -1.16 7.18 -14.25
CA LEU A 158 -0.44 6.06 -14.87
C LEU A 158 0.88 6.52 -15.48
N GLU A 159 0.96 7.74 -16.00
CA GLU A 159 2.17 8.27 -16.61
C GLU A 159 3.28 8.53 -15.59
N THR A 160 2.97 8.48 -14.28
CA THR A 160 3.93 8.81 -13.22
C THR A 160 4.49 7.59 -12.49
N LEU A 161 4.01 6.38 -12.82
CA LEU A 161 4.27 5.19 -12.01
C LEU A 161 5.67 4.62 -12.21
N ILE A 162 6.29 4.26 -11.09
CA ILE A 162 7.41 3.33 -11.03
C ILE A 162 6.88 2.01 -10.49
N LEU A 163 7.28 0.92 -11.13
CA LEU A 163 6.84 -0.43 -10.85
C LEU A 163 7.96 -1.16 -10.11
N HIS A 164 7.68 -1.55 -8.87
CA HIS A 164 8.63 -2.17 -7.96
C HIS A 164 8.28 -3.65 -7.80
N THR A 165 9.15 -4.54 -8.25
CA THR A 165 8.93 -5.99 -8.22
C THR A 165 9.70 -6.62 -7.06
N ALA A 166 8.98 -7.28 -6.15
CA ALA A 166 9.54 -8.11 -5.08
C ALA A 166 9.30 -9.59 -5.40
N THR A 167 10.31 -10.43 -5.20
CA THR A 167 10.23 -11.90 -5.37
C THR A 167 10.30 -12.65 -4.04
N ARG A 168 10.33 -11.91 -2.93
CA ARG A 168 10.32 -12.42 -1.57
C ARG A 168 9.27 -11.68 -0.77
N TYR A 169 8.50 -12.42 0.01
CA TYR A 169 7.41 -11.85 0.80
C TYR A 169 7.93 -10.93 1.91
N GLU A 170 9.10 -11.25 2.50
CA GLU A 170 9.72 -10.41 3.53
C GLU A 170 10.13 -9.04 2.96
N ASP A 171 10.72 -9.03 1.76
CA ASP A 171 11.12 -7.80 1.08
C ASP A 171 9.90 -6.96 0.69
N LEU A 172 8.81 -7.61 0.26
CA LEU A 172 7.54 -6.93 -0.01
C LEU A 172 7.00 -6.23 1.24
N ILE A 173 7.00 -6.91 2.39
CA ILE A 173 6.53 -6.32 3.66
C ILE A 173 7.36 -5.08 4.00
N VAL A 174 8.68 -5.20 4.00
CA VAL A 174 9.56 -4.08 4.38
C VAL A 174 9.41 -2.92 3.39
N PHE A 175 9.31 -3.21 2.09
CA PHE A 175 9.07 -2.19 1.07
C PHE A 175 7.72 -1.48 1.26
N LEU A 176 6.65 -2.23 1.55
CA LEU A 176 5.34 -1.64 1.82
C LEU A 176 5.33 -0.85 3.13
N GLN A 177 6.00 -1.31 4.19
CA GLN A 177 6.12 -0.56 5.46
C GLN A 177 6.73 0.83 5.23
N GLN A 178 7.73 0.94 4.38
CA GLN A 178 8.37 2.21 4.02
C GLN A 178 7.45 3.13 3.20
N ASN A 179 6.56 2.55 2.39
CA ASN A 179 5.76 3.27 1.40
C ASN A 179 4.25 3.29 1.70
N ILE A 180 3.81 2.77 2.85
CA ILE A 180 2.39 2.55 3.16
C ILE A 180 1.56 3.83 3.11
N HIS A 181 2.19 4.97 3.44
CA HIS A 181 1.56 6.29 3.38
C HIS A 181 0.98 6.60 1.99
N GLN A 182 1.58 6.11 0.90
CA GLN A 182 1.07 6.28 -0.47
C GLN A 182 -0.30 5.62 -0.66
N PHE A 183 -0.56 4.51 0.03
CA PHE A 183 -1.82 3.77 -0.02
C PHE A 183 -2.83 4.26 1.02
N GLU A 184 -2.38 4.60 2.23
CA GLU A 184 -3.25 4.96 3.35
C GLU A 184 -3.77 6.40 3.24
N THR A 185 -2.88 7.37 3.03
CA THR A 185 -3.19 8.81 3.11
C THR A 185 -2.83 9.61 1.85
N GLY A 186 -1.93 9.07 1.01
CA GLY A 186 -1.57 9.62 -0.29
C GLY A 186 -2.75 9.66 -1.26
N PRO A 187 -2.63 10.35 -2.41
CA PRO A 187 -3.69 10.36 -3.41
C PRO A 187 -3.82 9.01 -4.11
N CYS A 188 -5.01 8.71 -4.64
CA CYS A 188 -5.23 7.58 -5.55
C CYS A 188 -4.87 6.18 -4.99
N GLY A 189 -4.87 5.96 -3.67
CA GLY A 189 -4.44 4.69 -3.06
C GLY A 189 -5.19 3.46 -3.59
N CYS A 190 -6.50 3.59 -3.87
CA CYS A 190 -7.26 2.51 -4.50
C CYS A 190 -6.80 2.20 -5.94
N ILE A 191 -6.43 3.22 -6.70
CA ILE A 191 -5.90 3.07 -8.07
C ILE A 191 -4.54 2.38 -8.01
N LEU A 192 -3.64 2.84 -7.14
CA LEU A 192 -2.30 2.26 -6.97
C LEU A 192 -2.40 0.77 -6.63
N LEU A 193 -3.26 0.39 -5.68
CA LEU A 193 -3.45 -1.02 -5.33
C LEU A 193 -4.03 -1.83 -6.50
N THR A 194 -5.03 -1.30 -7.21
CA THR A 194 -5.65 -1.99 -8.34
C THR A 194 -4.65 -2.28 -9.44
N VAL A 195 -3.84 -1.29 -9.82
CA VAL A 195 -2.78 -1.45 -10.81
C VAL A 195 -1.72 -2.45 -10.32
N SER A 196 -1.31 -2.35 -9.05
CA SER A 196 -0.35 -3.27 -8.42
C SER A 196 -0.83 -4.73 -8.46
N VAL A 197 -2.12 -4.98 -8.17
CA VAL A 197 -2.73 -6.32 -8.22
C VAL A 197 -2.72 -6.88 -9.64
N ILE A 198 -3.14 -6.08 -10.62
CA ILE A 198 -3.17 -6.49 -12.04
C ILE A 198 -1.76 -6.87 -12.50
N LEU A 199 -0.77 -6.01 -12.24
CA LEU A 199 0.62 -6.24 -12.66
C LEU A 199 1.30 -7.38 -11.90
N SER A 200 0.90 -7.65 -10.66
CA SER A 200 1.39 -8.81 -9.91
C SER A 200 0.96 -10.12 -10.56
N ARG A 201 -0.30 -10.20 -11.03
CA ARG A 201 -0.86 -11.39 -11.68
C ARG A 201 -0.37 -11.52 -13.13
N SER A 202 -0.60 -10.50 -13.96
CA SER A 202 -0.45 -10.58 -15.41
C SER A 202 -0.36 -9.19 -16.05
N ILE A 203 0.86 -8.76 -16.39
CA ILE A 203 1.35 -8.37 -17.73
C ILE A 203 2.88 -8.51 -17.61
N ASN A 204 3.56 -9.14 -18.58
CA ASN A 204 5.02 -9.28 -18.51
C ASN A 204 5.66 -7.88 -18.51
N LEU A 205 6.54 -7.64 -17.54
CA LEU A 205 7.47 -6.50 -17.51
C LEU A 205 8.64 -6.72 -18.46
#